data_AF-A0A9D5A8L1-F1
#
_entry.id   AF-A0A9D5A8L1-F1
#
_cell.length_a   1.000
_cell.length_b   1.000
_cell.length_c   1.000
_cell.angle_alpha   90.00
_cell.angle_beta   90.00
_cell.angle_gamma   90.00
#
_symmetry.space_group_name_H-M   'P 1'
#
loop_
_entity.id
_entity.type
_entity.pdbx_description
1 polymer ?
#
loop_
_entity_poly.entity_id
_entity_poly.type
_entity_poly.pdbx_seq_one_letter_code
_entity_poly.pdbx_strand_id
1 'polypeptide(L)'
;MIHGSSVYQETVYHKSQIEKDFLAIRPVLKSFCQSFGDFTCKDFMHACTLVGSRAWGGTKGLSLIPFADFLNHDGISEAIVMSDDDKQCSEVTADRDYVPGEQVLIRYGKFSNATLMLDFGFTIPHNIYDQVQIQLDIPKHDPLHGMKLDLLQQYFVPQANDAKSLKCSVNSFTIKFALILNFMFILMNNLASIP
;
A
#
# COMPACT_ATOMS: atom_id res chain seq x y z
N MET A 1 4.99 -20.17 6.72
CA MET A 1 4.12 -20.13 5.53
C MET A 1 4.60 -19.12 4.50
N ILE A 2 4.98 -17.88 4.87
CA ILE A 2 5.43 -16.84 3.92
C ILE A 2 6.95 -16.57 3.90
N HIS A 3 7.75 -17.43 4.55
CA HIS A 3 9.19 -17.22 4.70
C HIS A 3 9.89 -17.17 3.33
N GLY A 4 10.72 -16.15 3.10
CA GLY A 4 11.40 -15.90 1.82
C GLY A 4 10.62 -15.06 0.80
N SER A 5 9.38 -14.67 1.09
CA SER A 5 8.63 -13.72 0.25
C SER A 5 9.01 -12.26 0.55
N SER A 6 8.73 -11.36 -0.40
CA SER A 6 8.82 -9.90 -0.18
C SER A 6 7.93 -9.44 0.97
N VAL A 7 6.70 -9.99 1.06
CA VAL A 7 5.74 -9.69 2.14
C VAL A 7 6.33 -10.02 3.52
N TYR A 8 7.07 -11.13 3.65
CA TYR A 8 7.75 -11.46 4.90
C TYR A 8 8.84 -10.46 5.25
N GLN A 9 9.67 -10.07 4.27
CA GLN A 9 10.73 -9.07 4.49
C GLN A 9 10.14 -7.72 4.91
N GLU A 10 9.05 -7.31 4.27
CA GLU A 10 8.36 -6.05 4.58
C GLU A 10 7.66 -6.09 5.93
N THR A 11 7.09 -7.24 6.32
CA THR A 11 6.54 -7.47 7.67
C THR A 11 7.62 -7.28 8.74
N VAL A 12 8.80 -7.87 8.54
CA VAL A 12 9.95 -7.73 9.47
C VAL A 12 10.42 -6.28 9.53
N TYR A 13 10.47 -5.61 8.39
CA TYR A 13 10.85 -4.20 8.29
C TYR A 13 9.86 -3.28 9.04
N HIS A 14 8.55 -3.40 8.78
CA HIS A 14 7.51 -2.62 9.47
C HIS A 14 7.54 -2.84 10.97
N LYS A 15 7.68 -4.09 11.41
CA LYS A 15 7.81 -4.40 12.84
C LYS A 15 9.01 -3.68 13.47
N SER A 16 10.18 -3.76 12.82
CA SER A 16 11.39 -3.08 13.30
C SER A 16 11.22 -1.56 13.34
N GLN A 17 10.50 -0.99 12.38
CA GLN A 17 10.24 0.46 12.34
C GLN A 17 9.33 0.89 13.50
N ILE A 18 8.21 0.18 13.73
CA ILE A 18 7.31 0.45 14.86
C ILE A 18 8.06 0.35 16.20
N GLU A 19 8.93 -0.65 16.36
CA GLU A 19 9.75 -0.80 17.58
C GLU A 19 10.71 0.39 17.77
N LYS A 20 11.35 0.88 16.71
CA LYS A 20 12.20 2.08 16.75
C LYS A 20 11.39 3.33 17.10
N ASP A 21 10.23 3.50 16.47
CA ASP A 21 9.35 4.64 16.70
C ASP A 21 8.85 4.65 18.16
N PHE A 22 8.46 3.49 18.69
CA PHE A 22 8.09 3.34 20.10
C PHE A 22 9.23 3.79 21.02
N LEU A 23 10.46 3.31 20.78
CA LEU A 23 11.62 3.70 21.59
C LEU A 23 11.89 5.21 21.52
N ALA A 24 11.69 5.83 20.36
CA ALA A 24 11.88 7.26 20.17
C ALA A 24 10.85 8.10 20.95
N ILE A 25 9.59 7.67 21.00
CA ILE A 25 8.52 8.41 21.71
C ILE A 25 8.38 8.02 23.18
N ARG A 26 8.94 6.89 23.60
CA ARG A 26 8.84 6.37 24.98
C ARG A 26 9.21 7.39 26.07
N PRO A 27 10.25 8.23 25.93
CA PRO A 27 10.55 9.25 26.92
C PRO A 27 9.41 10.26 27.12
N VAL A 28 8.69 10.60 26.05
CA VAL A 28 7.52 11.48 26.08
C VAL A 28 6.34 10.75 26.69
N LEU A 29 6.09 9.49 26.34
CA LEU A 29 4.99 8.71 26.94
C LEU A 29 5.14 8.59 28.47
N LYS A 30 6.37 8.52 28.99
CA LYS A 30 6.65 8.50 30.44
C LYS A 30 6.13 9.74 31.18
N SER A 31 6.10 10.92 30.55
CA SER A 31 5.52 12.10 31.20
C SER A 31 4.00 12.02 31.35
N PHE A 32 3.33 11.13 30.61
CA PHE A 32 1.88 10.93 30.66
C PHE A 32 1.46 9.67 31.45
N CYS A 33 2.42 8.85 31.92
CA CYS A 33 2.12 7.62 32.65
C CYS A 33 1.27 7.83 33.90
N GLN A 34 1.36 9.01 34.55
CA GLN A 34 0.53 9.32 35.72
C GLN A 34 -0.97 9.38 35.41
N SER A 35 -1.36 9.69 34.17
CA SER A 35 -2.76 9.86 33.78
C SER A 35 -3.34 8.63 33.08
N PHE A 36 -2.52 7.82 32.41
CA PHE A 36 -2.98 6.73 31.54
C PHE A 36 -2.36 5.37 31.85
N GLY A 37 -1.49 5.28 32.85
CA GLY A 37 -0.71 4.08 33.15
C GLY A 37 0.49 3.89 32.23
N ASP A 38 1.17 2.76 32.38
CA ASP A 38 2.33 2.41 31.55
C ASP A 38 1.91 1.92 30.16
N PHE A 39 2.63 2.37 29.13
CA PHE A 39 2.43 1.95 27.74
C PHE A 39 3.49 0.92 27.34
N THR A 40 3.06 -0.19 26.78
CA THR A 40 3.96 -1.20 26.22
C THR A 40 4.17 -0.99 24.71
N CYS A 41 5.23 -1.59 24.17
CA CYS A 41 5.44 -1.62 22.71
C CYS A 41 4.26 -2.32 22.00
N LYS A 42 3.61 -3.29 22.67
CA LYS A 42 2.45 -4.00 22.13
C LYS A 42 1.23 -3.07 22.00
N ASP A 43 1.01 -2.19 22.97
CA ASP A 43 -0.09 -1.20 22.93
C ASP A 43 0.13 -0.19 21.80
N PHE A 44 1.37 0.28 21.65
CA PHE A 44 1.74 1.16 20.55
C PHE A 44 1.56 0.49 19.18
N MET A 45 2.02 -0.75 19.04
CA MET A 45 1.83 -1.54 17.82
C MET A 45 0.34 -1.73 17.51
N HIS A 46 -0.48 -2.05 18.52
CA HIS A 46 -1.92 -2.16 18.36
C HIS A 46 -2.53 -0.84 17.86
N ALA A 47 -2.18 0.30 18.47
CA ALA A 47 -2.65 1.61 18.02
C ALA A 47 -2.24 1.92 16.58
N CYS A 48 -0.97 1.66 16.20
CA CYS A 48 -0.49 1.82 14.83
C CYS A 48 -1.27 0.95 13.85
N THR A 49 -1.52 -0.32 14.19
CA THR A 49 -2.29 -1.23 13.31
C THR A 49 -3.76 -0.82 13.19
N LEU A 50 -4.36 -0.30 14.26
CA LEU A 50 -5.74 0.21 14.22
C LEU A 50 -5.84 1.43 13.30
N VAL A 51 -4.96 2.42 13.48
CA VAL A 51 -4.93 3.61 12.63
C VAL A 51 -4.59 3.25 11.18
N GLY A 52 -3.59 2.39 10.96
CA GLY A 52 -3.17 1.98 9.62
C GLY A 52 -4.25 1.25 8.83
N SER A 53 -5.06 0.43 9.49
CA SER A 53 -6.10 -0.38 8.83
C SER A 53 -7.47 0.31 8.74
N ARG A 54 -7.74 1.35 9.55
CA ARG A 54 -9.09 1.95 9.69
C ARG A 54 -9.15 3.47 9.54
N ALA A 55 -8.03 4.17 9.33
CA ALA A 55 -8.09 5.61 9.11
C ALA A 55 -8.31 5.95 7.63
N TRP A 56 -9.17 6.94 7.39
CA TRP A 56 -9.39 7.54 6.07
C TRP A 56 -8.54 8.79 5.90
N GLY A 57 -7.95 8.96 4.72
CA GLY A 57 -7.28 10.19 4.32
C GLY A 57 -8.28 11.19 3.75
N GLY A 58 -8.31 12.40 4.30
CA GLY A 58 -9.04 13.54 3.78
C GLY A 58 -8.12 14.77 3.61
N THR A 59 -8.71 15.89 3.20
CA THR A 59 -8.01 17.17 2.98
C THR A 59 -7.32 17.71 4.23
N LYS A 60 -7.80 17.32 5.42
CA LYS A 60 -7.30 17.76 6.73
C LYS A 60 -6.43 16.71 7.45
N GLY A 61 -6.12 15.60 6.78
CA GLY A 61 -5.31 14.51 7.35
C GLY A 61 -6.10 13.22 7.53
N LEU A 62 -5.63 12.38 8.45
CA LEU A 62 -6.22 11.07 8.73
C LEU A 62 -7.33 11.17 9.77
N SER A 63 -8.41 10.40 9.59
CA SER A 63 -9.53 10.33 10.54
C SER A 63 -10.07 8.91 10.68
N LEU A 64 -10.40 8.51 11.91
CA LEU A 64 -11.21 7.32 12.15
C LEU A 64 -12.68 7.74 12.05
N ILE A 65 -13.47 7.02 11.25
CA ILE A 65 -14.89 7.31 11.03
C ILE A 65 -15.70 6.18 11.67
N PRO A 66 -16.24 6.37 12.89
CA PRO A 66 -17.04 5.35 13.55
C PRO A 66 -18.20 4.89 12.66
N PHE A 67 -18.57 3.62 12.76
CA PHE A 67 -19.60 2.93 11.97
C PHE A 67 -19.19 2.65 10.52
N ALA A 68 -18.62 3.62 9.81
CA ALA A 68 -18.07 3.38 8.48
C ALA A 68 -16.89 2.38 8.55
N ASP A 69 -16.14 2.41 9.65
CA ASP A 69 -15.04 1.49 9.93
C ASP A 69 -15.42 0.02 10.14
N PHE A 70 -16.72 -0.29 10.29
CA PHE A 70 -17.21 -1.67 10.31
C PHE A 70 -17.46 -2.28 8.93
N LEU A 71 -17.54 -1.46 7.88
CA LEU A 71 -17.77 -1.95 6.52
C LEU A 71 -16.54 -2.69 6.02
N ASN A 72 -16.73 -3.89 5.47
CA ASN A 72 -15.64 -4.73 4.98
C ASN A 72 -15.30 -4.46 3.51
N HIS A 73 -14.14 -4.95 3.08
CA HIS A 73 -13.64 -4.75 1.72
C HIS A 73 -14.29 -5.70 0.70
N ASP A 74 -14.76 -5.14 -0.41
CA ASP A 74 -14.90 -5.81 -1.70
C ASP A 74 -14.06 -5.09 -2.76
N GLY A 75 -13.30 -5.87 -3.54
CA GLY A 75 -12.54 -5.35 -4.67
C GLY A 75 -13.45 -4.81 -5.77
N ILE A 76 -14.66 -5.33 -5.94
CA ILE A 76 -15.54 -4.95 -7.06
C ILE A 76 -16.48 -3.80 -6.68
N SER A 77 -16.74 -3.58 -5.39
CA SER A 77 -17.63 -2.52 -4.94
C SER A 77 -17.21 -1.13 -5.46
N GLU A 78 -18.19 -0.35 -5.91
CA GLU A 78 -18.04 1.05 -6.29
C GLU A 78 -18.67 1.99 -5.24
N ALA A 79 -18.96 1.47 -4.03
CA ALA A 79 -19.53 2.26 -2.95
C ALA A 79 -18.55 3.36 -2.54
N ILE A 80 -19.07 4.56 -2.32
CA ILE A 80 -18.26 5.77 -2.13
C ILE A 80 -18.37 6.22 -0.69
N VAL A 81 -17.22 6.46 -0.05
CA VAL A 81 -17.14 7.16 1.24
C VAL A 81 -16.67 8.59 0.96
N MET A 82 -17.52 9.58 1.24
CA MET A 82 -17.25 11.00 1.01
C MET A 82 -17.21 11.77 2.32
N SER A 83 -16.43 12.85 2.35
CA SER A 83 -16.54 13.90 3.37
C SER A 83 -17.38 15.03 2.79
N ASP A 84 -18.49 15.34 3.44
CA ASP A 84 -19.28 16.55 3.18
C ASP A 84 -18.84 17.62 4.18
N ASP A 85 -17.98 18.53 3.70
CA ASP A 85 -17.45 19.61 4.52
C ASP A 85 -18.50 20.66 4.86
N ASP A 86 -19.57 20.80 4.07
CA ASP A 86 -20.65 21.76 4.38
C ASP A 86 -21.53 21.22 5.51
N LYS A 87 -21.85 19.92 5.47
CA LYS A 87 -22.63 19.23 6.52
C LYS A 87 -21.79 18.77 7.71
N GLN A 88 -20.46 18.85 7.62
CA GLN A 88 -19.52 18.34 8.63
C GLN A 88 -19.75 16.85 8.94
N CYS A 89 -20.01 16.03 7.91
CA CYS A 89 -20.27 14.60 8.09
C CYS A 89 -19.61 13.76 7.00
N SER A 90 -19.39 12.47 7.29
CA SER A 90 -19.03 11.49 6.29
C SER A 90 -20.27 10.77 5.78
N GLU A 91 -20.38 10.59 4.47
CA GLU A 91 -21.48 9.90 3.81
C GLU A 91 -20.96 8.64 3.13
N VAL A 92 -21.70 7.54 3.27
CA VAL A 92 -21.45 6.29 2.54
C VAL A 92 -22.62 6.08 1.57
N THR A 93 -22.33 6.11 0.28
CA THR A 93 -23.33 5.86 -0.76
C THR A 93 -23.16 4.45 -1.30
N ALA A 94 -24.24 3.66 -1.23
CA ALA A 94 -24.29 2.32 -1.78
C ALA A 94 -24.16 2.34 -3.31
N ASP A 95 -23.44 1.37 -3.87
CA ASP A 95 -23.25 1.16 -5.30
C ASP A 95 -24.36 0.35 -5.97
N ARG A 96 -25.19 -0.31 -5.16
CA ARG A 96 -26.27 -1.19 -5.60
C ARG A 96 -27.31 -1.34 -4.49
N ASP A 97 -28.43 -1.95 -4.85
CA ASP A 97 -29.42 -2.40 -3.88
C ASP A 97 -28.89 -3.60 -3.09
N TYR A 98 -29.16 -3.59 -1.78
CA TYR A 98 -28.84 -4.66 -0.84
C TYR A 98 -30.13 -5.27 -0.30
N VAL A 99 -30.20 -6.61 -0.23
CA VAL A 99 -31.36 -7.28 0.38
C VAL A 99 -31.20 -7.40 1.90
N PRO A 100 -32.29 -7.48 2.68
CA PRO A 100 -32.18 -7.67 4.14
C PRO A 100 -31.33 -8.89 4.50
N GLY A 101 -30.35 -8.68 5.39
CA GLY A 101 -29.39 -9.70 5.81
C GLY A 101 -28.14 -9.81 4.93
N GLU A 102 -28.09 -9.10 3.80
CA GLU A 102 -26.89 -8.99 3.00
C GLU A 102 -25.86 -8.06 3.64
N GLN A 103 -24.59 -8.44 3.58
CA GLN A 103 -23.50 -7.61 4.07
C GLN A 103 -23.26 -6.43 3.13
N VAL A 104 -23.25 -5.21 3.68
CA VAL A 104 -22.81 -4.01 2.98
C VAL A 104 -21.29 -3.95 2.96
N LEU A 105 -20.73 -3.78 1.76
CA LEU A 105 -19.29 -3.79 1.50
C LEU A 105 -18.87 -2.47 0.85
N ILE A 106 -17.62 -2.08 1.06
CA ILE A 106 -17.00 -0.93 0.41
C ILE A 106 -15.67 -1.32 -0.21
N ARG A 107 -15.12 -0.50 -1.10
CA ARG A 107 -13.75 -0.67 -1.58
C ARG A 107 -12.78 0.14 -0.75
N TYR A 108 -11.85 -0.51 -0.05
CA TYR A 108 -10.77 0.19 0.66
C TYR A 108 -9.78 0.83 -0.30
N GLY A 109 -9.54 0.15 -1.43
CA GLY A 109 -8.70 0.61 -2.52
C GLY A 109 -8.52 -0.48 -3.56
N LYS A 110 -7.82 -0.16 -4.65
CA LYS A 110 -7.41 -1.13 -5.67
C LYS A 110 -6.09 -1.78 -5.24
N PHE A 111 -6.16 -2.55 -4.17
CA PHE A 111 -5.01 -3.09 -3.47
C PHE A 111 -4.73 -4.55 -3.83
N SER A 112 -3.44 -4.89 -3.88
CA SER A 112 -2.98 -6.27 -4.02
C SER A 112 -3.16 -7.08 -2.74
N ASN A 113 -3.13 -8.41 -2.82
CA ASN A 113 -3.18 -9.24 -1.62
C ASN A 113 -1.97 -9.02 -0.70
N ALA A 114 -0.81 -8.64 -1.24
CA ALA A 114 0.34 -8.22 -0.43
C ALA A 114 0.01 -7.00 0.43
N THR A 115 -0.59 -5.97 -0.16
CA THR A 115 -1.04 -4.74 0.53
C THR A 115 -2.15 -5.05 1.54
N LEU A 116 -3.18 -5.80 1.13
CA LEU A 116 -4.28 -6.19 2.02
C LEU A 116 -3.77 -6.95 3.25
N MET A 117 -2.77 -7.82 3.07
CA MET A 117 -2.19 -8.59 4.16
C MET A 117 -1.36 -7.70 5.11
N LEU A 118 -0.52 -6.83 4.56
CA LEU A 118 0.38 -5.98 5.35
C LEU A 118 -0.34 -4.87 6.10
N ASP A 119 -1.32 -4.22 5.46
CA ASP A 119 -1.94 -3.01 5.97
C ASP A 119 -3.29 -3.28 6.67
N PHE A 120 -4.00 -4.34 6.25
CA PHE A 120 -5.35 -4.65 6.74
C PHE A 120 -5.48 -6.04 7.38
N GLY A 121 -4.47 -6.90 7.27
CA GLY A 121 -4.43 -8.20 7.94
C GLY A 121 -5.28 -9.31 7.29
N PHE A 122 -5.65 -9.19 6.02
CA PHE A 122 -6.39 -10.23 5.30
C PHE A 122 -6.01 -10.33 3.82
N THR A 123 -6.48 -11.38 3.15
CA THR A 123 -6.40 -11.54 1.69
C THR A 123 -7.77 -11.95 1.15
N ILE A 124 -8.02 -11.73 -0.13
CA ILE A 124 -9.26 -12.15 -0.79
C ILE A 124 -8.96 -13.09 -1.96
N PRO A 125 -9.83 -14.09 -2.20
CA PRO A 125 -9.71 -14.95 -3.37
C PRO A 125 -9.98 -14.14 -4.65
N HIS A 126 -9.31 -14.51 -5.74
CA HIS A 126 -9.54 -13.92 -7.08
C HIS A 126 -9.45 -12.39 -7.13
N ASN A 127 -8.54 -11.79 -6.35
CA ASN A 127 -8.32 -10.35 -6.36
C ASN A 127 -7.87 -9.87 -7.75
N ILE A 128 -8.74 -9.13 -8.46
CA ILE A 128 -8.44 -8.60 -9.79
C ILE A 128 -7.37 -7.49 -9.79
N TYR A 129 -7.06 -6.94 -8.62
CA TYR A 129 -6.00 -5.95 -8.40
C TYR A 129 -4.74 -6.57 -7.80
N ASP A 130 -4.65 -7.91 -7.78
CA ASP A 130 -3.44 -8.54 -7.26
C ASP A 130 -2.23 -8.20 -8.12
N GLN A 131 -1.09 -8.02 -7.45
CA GLN A 131 0.14 -7.63 -8.10
C GLN A 131 1.33 -8.26 -7.39
N VAL A 132 2.35 -8.58 -8.17
CA VAL A 132 3.65 -8.99 -7.65
C VAL A 132 4.69 -7.97 -8.08
N GLN A 133 5.65 -7.70 -7.20
CA GLN A 133 6.80 -6.88 -7.51
C GLN A 133 7.88 -7.76 -8.15
N ILE A 134 8.28 -7.42 -9.35
CA ILE A 134 9.43 -8.02 -10.02
C ILE A 134 10.53 -6.97 -10.06
N GLN A 135 11.67 -7.30 -9.45
CA GLN A 135 12.88 -6.50 -9.56
C GLN A 135 13.74 -7.05 -10.70
N LEU A 136 14.06 -6.18 -11.64
CA LEU A 136 14.96 -6.47 -12.75
C LEU A 136 16.16 -5.55 -12.66
N ASP A 137 17.36 -6.12 -12.77
CA ASP A 137 18.60 -5.37 -12.82
C ASP A 137 19.20 -5.48 -14.23
N ILE A 138 19.68 -4.35 -14.79
CA ILE A 138 20.49 -4.40 -16.01
C ILE A 138 21.90 -4.84 -15.61
N PRO A 139 22.43 -5.95 -16.19
CA PRO A 139 23.78 -6.40 -15.87
C PRO A 139 24.82 -5.35 -16.24
N LYS A 140 25.72 -5.02 -15.31
CA LYS A 140 26.77 -3.99 -15.53
C LYS A 140 27.71 -4.29 -16.71
N HIS A 141 27.81 -5.54 -17.11
CA HIS A 141 28.63 -5.99 -18.23
C HIS A 141 27.87 -6.05 -19.57
N ASP A 142 26.60 -5.63 -19.59
CA ASP A 142 25.84 -5.51 -20.83
C ASP A 142 26.46 -4.41 -21.71
N PRO A 143 26.87 -4.71 -22.96
CA PRO A 143 27.46 -3.70 -23.85
C PRO A 143 26.55 -2.49 -24.09
N LEU A 144 25.24 -2.65 -23.92
CA LEU A 144 24.22 -1.62 -24.06
C LEU A 144 23.71 -1.10 -22.70
N HIS A 145 24.41 -1.37 -21.59
CA HIS A 145 23.98 -1.01 -20.24
C HIS A 145 23.58 0.47 -20.12
N GLY A 146 24.41 1.38 -20.63
CA GLY A 146 24.13 2.82 -20.59
C GLY A 146 22.84 3.19 -21.32
N MET A 147 22.69 2.73 -22.57
CA MET A 147 21.50 3.01 -23.37
C MET A 147 20.22 2.42 -22.76
N LYS A 148 20.29 1.19 -22.23
CA LYS A 148 19.15 0.55 -21.56
C LYS A 148 18.77 1.31 -20.28
N LEU A 149 19.75 1.80 -19.52
CA LEU A 149 19.51 2.58 -18.32
C LEU A 149 18.85 3.93 -18.64
N ASP A 150 19.33 4.63 -19.66
CA ASP A 150 18.76 5.90 -20.11
C ASP A 150 17.30 5.74 -20.55
N LEU A 151 16.99 4.70 -21.32
CA LEU A 151 15.63 4.37 -21.73
C LEU A 151 14.74 4.02 -20.53
N LEU A 152 15.25 3.26 -19.56
CA LEU A 152 14.49 2.97 -18.34
C LEU A 152 14.15 4.25 -17.57
N GLN A 153 15.11 5.17 -17.44
CA GLN A 153 14.88 6.45 -16.76
C GLN A 153 13.86 7.32 -17.49
N GLN A 154 13.94 7.37 -18.82
CA GLN A 154 13.05 8.17 -19.66
C GLN A 154 11.60 7.68 -19.64
N TYR A 155 11.37 6.36 -19.65
CA TYR A 155 10.04 5.79 -19.86
C TYR A 155 9.40 5.18 -18.61
N PHE A 156 10.16 4.84 -17.57
CA PHE A 156 9.67 3.99 -16.48
C PHE A 156 9.90 4.51 -15.05
N VAL A 157 10.50 5.68 -14.85
CA VAL A 157 10.53 6.32 -13.51
C VAL A 157 9.17 7.02 -13.27
N PRO A 158 8.38 6.61 -12.26
CA PRO A 158 7.09 7.25 -11.99
C PRO A 158 7.28 8.71 -11.56
N GLN A 159 6.38 9.61 -11.99
CA GLN A 159 6.21 10.90 -11.31
C GLN A 159 5.83 10.64 -9.84
N ALA A 160 6.48 11.37 -8.94
CA ALA A 160 6.57 11.12 -7.50
C ALA A 160 5.27 11.33 -6.69
N ASN A 161 4.17 10.66 -7.06
CA ASN A 161 2.90 10.73 -6.32
C ASN A 161 2.65 9.52 -5.41
N ASP A 162 3.32 8.38 -5.63
CA ASP A 162 3.22 7.17 -4.79
C ASP A 162 4.49 6.97 -3.94
N ALA A 163 4.86 7.99 -3.16
CA ALA A 163 6.11 8.03 -2.40
C ALA A 163 6.10 7.19 -1.11
N LYS A 164 5.67 5.92 -1.17
CA LYS A 164 5.86 4.96 -0.07
C LYS A 164 6.47 3.61 -0.47
N SER A 165 6.64 3.30 -1.76
CA SER A 165 7.38 2.09 -2.15
C SER A 165 8.87 2.40 -2.37
N LEU A 166 9.66 2.12 -1.34
CA LEU A 166 11.08 1.70 -1.32
C LEU A 166 12.09 2.34 -2.31
N LYS A 167 13.24 2.76 -1.75
CA LYS A 167 14.43 3.23 -2.47
C LYS A 167 14.74 2.35 -3.69
N CYS A 168 14.43 2.87 -4.87
CA CYS A 168 14.89 2.31 -6.13
C CYS A 168 16.42 2.47 -6.17
N SER A 169 17.15 1.34 -6.21
CA SER A 169 18.53 1.39 -6.68
C SER A 169 18.51 1.94 -8.09
N VAL A 170 19.51 2.75 -8.45
CA VAL A 170 19.63 3.38 -9.79
C VAL A 170 19.51 2.34 -10.92
N ASN A 171 19.77 1.06 -10.65
CA ASN A 171 19.81 -0.04 -11.62
C ASN A 171 18.58 -0.95 -11.60
N SER A 172 17.59 -0.71 -10.73
CA SER A 172 16.41 -1.56 -10.56
C SER A 172 15.14 -0.81 -10.93
N PHE A 173 14.11 -1.51 -11.38
CA PHE A 173 12.76 -0.95 -11.53
C PHE A 173 11.70 -1.98 -11.14
N THR A 174 10.52 -1.50 -10.76
CA THR A 174 9.40 -2.34 -10.31
C THR A 174 8.31 -2.36 -11.37
N ILE A 175 8.03 -3.55 -11.91
CA ILE A 175 6.88 -3.74 -12.80
C ILE A 175 5.73 -4.34 -12.01
N LYS A 176 4.56 -3.69 -12.04
CA LYS A 176 3.29 -4.29 -11.62
C LYS A 176 2.76 -5.15 -12.78
N PHE A 177 2.38 -6.40 -12.54
CA PHE A 177 2.16 -7.44 -13.56
C PHE A 177 1.23 -7.01 -14.74
N ALA A 178 0.28 -6.11 -14.50
CA ALA A 178 -0.59 -5.52 -15.54
C ALA A 178 0.17 -4.79 -16.69
N LEU A 179 1.44 -4.43 -16.48
CA LEU A 179 2.27 -3.70 -17.45
C LEU A 179 3.30 -4.58 -18.19
N ILE A 180 3.42 -5.87 -17.85
CA ILE A 180 4.47 -6.75 -18.41
C ILE A 180 4.31 -6.96 -19.92
N LEU A 181 3.08 -7.06 -20.42
CA LEU A 181 2.81 -7.19 -21.86
C LEU A 181 3.29 -5.97 -22.65
N ASN A 182 3.05 -4.76 -22.12
CA ASN A 182 3.56 -3.53 -22.73
C ASN A 182 5.08 -3.41 -22.59
N PHE A 183 5.65 -3.84 -21.46
CA PHE A 183 7.10 -3.83 -21.24
C PHE A 183 7.85 -4.75 -22.24
N MET A 184 7.41 -6.00 -22.41
CA MET A 184 8.00 -6.92 -23.38
C MET A 184 7.80 -6.42 -24.81
N PHE A 185 6.63 -5.88 -25.14
CA PHE A 185 6.35 -5.33 -26.47
C PHE A 185 7.24 -4.12 -26.81
N ILE A 186 7.45 -3.20 -25.86
CA ILE A 186 8.34 -2.04 -26.05
C ILE A 186 9.81 -2.47 -26.16
N LEU A 187 10.26 -3.43 -25.34
CA LEU A 187 11.64 -3.92 -25.43
C LEU A 187 11.92 -4.65 -26.74
N MET A 188 11.00 -5.53 -27.17
CA MET A 188 11.17 -6.34 -28.38
C MET A 188 11.07 -5.49 -29.66
N ASN A 189 10.19 -4.48 -29.70
CA ASN A 189 10.06 -3.61 -30.87
C ASN A 189 11.16 -2.55 -30.99
N ASN A 190 11.72 -2.07 -29.87
CA ASN A 190 12.82 -1.10 -29.92
C ASN A 190 14.19 -1.77 -30.17
N LEU A 191 14.35 -3.07 -29.88
CA LEU A 191 15.55 -3.83 -30.27
C LEU A 191 15.56 -4.19 -31.77
N ALA A 192 14.40 -4.24 -32.43
CA ALA A 192 14.30 -4.46 -33.88
C ALA A 192 14.61 -3.20 -34.72
N SER A 193 14.77 -2.05 -34.07
CA SER A 193 14.99 -0.74 -34.71
C SER A 193 16.46 -0.29 -34.67
N ILE A 194 17.37 -1.13 -34.18
CA ILE A 194 18.80 -0.86 -34.13
C ILE A 194 19.45 -1.59 -35.33
N PRO A 195 20.11 -0.88 -36.27
CA PRO A 195 20.77 -1.50 -37.43
C PRO A 195 21.92 -2.43 -37.03
#